data_AF-A0AAW4JAB5-F1
#
_entry.id   AF-A0AAW4JAB5-F1
#
_cell.length_a   1.000
_cell.length_b   1.000
_cell.length_c   1.000
_cell.angle_alpha   90.00
_cell.angle_beta   90.00
_cell.angle_gamma   90.00
#
_symmetry.space_group_name_H-M   'P 1'
#
loop_
_entity.id
_entity.type
_entity.pdbx_description
1 polymer ?
#
loop_
_entity_poly.entity_id
_entity_poly.type
_entity_poly.pdbx_seq_one_letter_code
_entity_poly.pdbx_strand_id
1 'polypeptide(L)'
;AGNDILDGGAGNDTLDGGAGNDIFIYNILSNIDSLYGNGEDSINNFKLGEDLIDLTALFVEYKDREDFDLNDFIRVESTITSNRSTIYLDRDGKNNDYTSTKFIELNSNMKNLSVEDLFNNVIII
;
A
#
# COMPACT_ATOMS: atom_id res chain seq x y z
N ALA A 1 2.76 20.00 4.40
CA ALA A 1 4.04 20.62 3.97
C ALA A 1 4.92 20.66 5.18
N GLY A 2 5.96 19.85 5.15
CA GLY A 2 6.48 19.20 6.34
C GLY A 2 6.37 17.69 6.15
N ASN A 3 6.98 16.94 7.05
CA ASN A 3 6.91 15.49 7.02
C ASN A 3 5.65 15.08 7.78
N ASP A 4 4.64 14.64 7.06
CA ASP A 4 3.31 14.40 7.58
C ASP A 4 3.06 12.88 7.78
N ILE A 5 2.23 12.52 8.77
CA ILE A 5 1.73 11.15 8.95
C ILE A 5 0.24 11.18 8.62
N LEU A 6 -0.17 10.37 7.66
CA LEU A 6 -1.53 10.35 7.11
C LEU A 6 -2.16 8.98 7.33
N ASP A 7 -3.38 8.97 7.86
CA ASP A 7 -4.25 7.80 8.00
C ASP A 7 -5.60 8.18 7.36
N GLY A 8 -5.98 7.49 6.29
CA GLY A 8 -7.26 7.71 5.62
C GLY A 8 -8.46 7.22 6.45
N GLY A 9 -8.24 6.21 7.28
CA GLY A 9 -9.29 5.54 8.01
C GLY A 9 -10.12 4.63 7.11
N ALA A 10 -11.41 4.54 7.40
CA ALA A 10 -12.31 3.60 6.72
C ALA A 10 -13.04 4.27 5.56
N GLY A 11 -13.15 3.57 4.43
CA GLY A 11 -13.80 4.07 3.23
C GLY A 11 -12.82 4.17 2.07
N ASN A 12 -13.21 4.82 0.97
CA ASN A 12 -12.28 5.06 -0.13
C ASN A 12 -11.80 6.49 -0.04
N ASP A 13 -10.52 6.68 0.27
CA ASP A 13 -9.95 7.99 0.55
C ASP A 13 -9.04 8.49 -0.57
N THR A 14 -8.84 9.81 -0.59
CA THR A 14 -7.87 10.47 -1.46
C THR A 14 -6.88 11.22 -0.58
N LEU A 15 -5.66 10.72 -0.52
CA LEU A 15 -4.60 11.21 0.35
C LEU A 15 -3.60 12.07 -0.44
N ASP A 16 -3.16 13.16 0.20
CA ASP A 16 -2.16 14.08 -0.33
C ASP A 16 -1.26 14.56 0.83
N GLY A 17 0.00 14.12 0.84
CA GLY A 17 1.00 14.54 1.85
C GLY A 17 1.60 15.94 1.59
N GLY A 18 1.43 16.46 0.38
CA GLY A 18 2.13 17.65 -0.09
C GLY A 18 3.65 17.47 -0.23
N ALA A 19 4.39 18.42 0.32
CA ALA A 19 5.85 18.49 0.23
C ALA A 19 6.47 18.07 1.56
N GLY A 20 7.57 17.32 1.50
CA GLY A 20 8.17 16.66 2.66
C GLY A 20 8.25 15.14 2.42
N ASN A 21 8.76 14.44 3.42
CA ASN A 21 8.79 12.99 3.47
C ASN A 21 7.61 12.52 4.31
N ASP A 22 6.61 11.97 3.65
CA ASP A 22 5.32 11.65 4.27
C ASP A 22 5.19 10.14 4.54
N ILE A 23 4.40 9.77 5.55
CA ILE A 23 4.10 8.38 5.87
C ILE A 23 2.59 8.15 5.77
N PHE A 24 2.18 7.25 4.90
CA PHE A 24 0.79 6.81 4.73
C PHE A 24 0.59 5.52 5.50
N ILE A 25 -0.15 5.56 6.60
CA ILE A 25 -0.35 4.44 7.52
C ILE A 25 -1.67 3.74 7.21
N TYR A 26 -1.61 2.41 7.14
CA TYR A 26 -2.78 1.55 7.01
C TYR A 26 -2.92 0.62 8.21
N ASN A 27 -4.06 0.71 8.90
CA ASN A 27 -4.36 0.00 10.12
C ASN A 27 -5.41 -1.11 9.90
N ILE A 28 -5.53 -2.03 10.85
CA ILE A 28 -6.66 -2.97 10.86
C ILE A 28 -7.89 -2.26 11.46
N LEU A 29 -8.84 -1.86 10.62
CA LEU A 29 -10.06 -1.14 11.05
C LEU A 29 -11.25 -2.10 11.25
N SER A 30 -11.28 -3.18 10.47
CA SER A 30 -12.29 -4.23 10.54
C SER A 30 -11.75 -5.56 10.01
N ASN A 31 -12.44 -6.67 10.29
CA ASN A 31 -12.09 -8.00 9.78
C ASN A 31 -13.08 -8.54 8.73
N ILE A 32 -14.00 -7.70 8.26
CA ILE A 32 -15.17 -8.13 7.47
C ILE A 32 -14.91 -8.19 5.95
N ASP A 33 -13.85 -7.55 5.48
CA ASP A 33 -13.47 -7.50 4.06
C ASP A 33 -11.99 -7.82 3.83
N SER A 34 -11.56 -7.78 2.57
CA SER A 34 -10.20 -8.11 2.13
C SER A 34 -9.19 -6.98 2.38
N LEU A 35 -9.63 -5.76 2.69
CA LEU A 35 -8.78 -4.57 2.86
C LEU A 35 -8.76 -4.08 4.31
N TYR A 36 -9.19 -4.93 5.25
CA TYR A 36 -9.29 -4.63 6.67
C TYR A 36 -10.12 -3.36 6.98
N GLY A 37 -11.11 -3.04 6.14
CA GLY A 37 -11.95 -1.85 6.27
C GLY A 37 -11.37 -0.55 5.72
N ASN A 38 -10.14 -0.55 5.19
CA ASN A 38 -9.48 0.65 4.64
C ASN A 38 -10.00 1.06 3.25
N GLY A 39 -10.83 0.25 2.60
CA GLY A 39 -11.32 0.51 1.24
C GLY A 39 -10.22 0.66 0.18
N GLU A 40 -10.62 1.17 -1.00
CA GLU A 40 -9.72 1.42 -2.13
C GLU A 40 -9.29 2.89 -2.15
N ASP A 41 -8.03 3.14 -1.78
CA ASP A 41 -7.49 4.49 -1.64
C ASP A 41 -6.77 4.99 -2.90
N SER A 42 -6.59 6.30 -2.96
CA SER A 42 -5.76 6.98 -3.95
C SER A 42 -4.79 7.94 -3.29
N ILE A 43 -3.50 7.89 -3.66
CA ILE A 43 -2.46 8.82 -3.19
C ILE A 43 -2.00 9.67 -4.37
N ASN A 44 -2.19 10.98 -4.30
CA ASN A 44 -1.99 11.87 -5.46
C ASN A 44 -0.57 12.39 -5.64
N ASN A 45 0.25 12.43 -4.59
CA ASN A 45 1.56 13.08 -4.60
C ASN A 45 2.70 12.19 -4.07
N PHE A 46 2.52 10.87 -4.04
CA PHE A 46 3.51 9.93 -3.54
C PHE A 46 4.86 10.06 -4.27
N LYS A 47 5.94 10.19 -3.51
CA LYS A 47 7.32 10.33 -4.01
C LYS A 47 8.14 9.09 -3.67
N LEU A 48 8.43 8.28 -4.69
CA LEU A 48 9.32 7.12 -4.54
C LEU A 48 10.70 7.56 -4.01
N GLY A 49 11.24 6.80 -3.06
CA GLY A 49 12.48 7.11 -2.35
C GLY A 49 12.39 8.20 -1.26
N GLU A 50 11.25 8.88 -1.10
CA GLU A 50 11.03 9.91 -0.06
C GLU A 50 9.90 9.52 0.90
N ASP A 51 8.72 9.23 0.34
CA ASP A 51 7.51 8.91 1.09
C ASP A 51 7.44 7.41 1.40
N LEU A 52 6.77 7.04 2.49
CA LEU A 52 6.66 5.66 2.95
C LEU A 52 5.19 5.24 3.07
N ILE A 53 4.92 3.97 2.82
CA ILE A 53 3.65 3.31 3.12
C ILE A 53 3.88 2.36 4.28
N ASP A 54 3.27 2.63 5.42
CA ASP A 54 3.36 1.77 6.60
C ASP A 54 2.22 0.75 6.59
N LEU A 55 2.58 -0.51 6.38
CA LEU A 55 1.67 -1.65 6.38
C LEU A 55 1.89 -2.57 7.59
N THR A 56 2.66 -2.12 8.58
CA THR A 56 3.08 -2.92 9.74
C THR A 56 1.88 -3.57 10.44
N ALA A 57 0.82 -2.80 10.66
CA ALA A 57 -0.37 -3.30 11.35
C ALA A 57 -1.07 -4.43 10.58
N LEU A 58 -1.06 -4.40 9.24
CA LEU A 58 -1.73 -5.39 8.40
C LEU A 58 -1.02 -6.75 8.41
N PHE A 59 0.29 -6.76 8.71
CA PHE A 59 1.13 -7.95 8.66
C PHE A 59 1.60 -8.43 10.03
N VAL A 60 1.05 -7.91 11.13
CA VAL A 60 1.49 -8.25 12.50
C VAL A 60 1.45 -9.76 12.79
N GLU A 61 0.54 -10.51 12.18
CA GLU A 61 0.41 -11.96 12.34
C GLU A 61 1.37 -12.79 11.47
N TYR A 62 2.05 -12.13 10.53
CA TYR A 62 2.86 -12.77 9.47
C TYR A 62 4.32 -12.36 9.51
N LYS A 63 4.62 -11.09 9.83
CA LYS A 63 5.96 -10.49 9.72
C LYS A 63 7.06 -11.19 10.52
N ASP A 64 6.70 -11.90 11.58
CA ASP A 64 7.64 -12.62 12.46
C ASP A 64 7.78 -14.12 12.09
N ARG A 65 7.11 -14.59 11.02
CA ARG A 65 7.23 -15.97 10.54
C ARG A 65 8.53 -16.15 9.74
N GLU A 66 9.17 -17.32 9.87
CA GLU A 66 10.42 -17.62 9.17
C GLU A 66 10.28 -17.61 7.64
N ASP A 67 9.08 -17.87 7.14
CA ASP A 67 8.73 -17.94 5.71
C ASP A 67 8.00 -16.68 5.22
N PHE A 68 8.04 -15.56 5.96
CA PHE A 68 7.42 -14.32 5.52
C PHE A 68 8.08 -13.77 4.24
N ASP A 69 7.31 -13.71 3.17
CA ASP A 69 7.64 -13.01 1.93
C ASP A 69 6.57 -11.96 1.64
N LEU A 70 6.94 -10.71 1.41
CA LEU A 70 5.95 -9.67 1.10
C LEU A 70 5.35 -9.85 -0.30
N ASN A 71 6.05 -10.53 -1.22
CA ASN A 71 5.56 -10.82 -2.57
C ASN A 71 4.32 -11.71 -2.58
N ASP A 72 4.13 -12.46 -1.51
CA ASP A 72 2.96 -13.31 -1.31
C ASP A 72 1.70 -12.46 -1.07
N PHE A 73 1.84 -11.25 -0.51
CA PHE A 73 0.71 -10.40 -0.10
C PHE A 73 0.53 -9.15 -0.95
N ILE A 74 1.59 -8.65 -1.58
CA ILE A 74 1.56 -7.37 -2.31
C ILE A 74 1.94 -7.59 -3.76
N ARG A 75 1.11 -7.00 -4.64
CA ARG A 75 1.37 -6.98 -6.09
C ARG A 75 1.20 -5.57 -6.63
N VAL A 76 2.04 -5.19 -7.59
CA VAL A 76 1.95 -3.90 -8.27
C VAL A 76 1.62 -4.10 -9.75
N GLU A 77 0.60 -3.40 -10.24
CA GLU A 77 0.40 -3.19 -11.67
C GLU A 77 0.63 -1.74 -12.03
N SER A 78 1.44 -1.51 -13.06
CA SER A 78 1.65 -0.17 -13.60
C SER A 78 0.93 -0.04 -14.94
N THR A 79 0.10 1.00 -15.09
CA THR A 79 -0.55 1.30 -16.37
C THR A 79 0.19 2.43 -17.07
N ILE A 80 0.99 2.07 -18.07
CA ILE A 80 1.87 2.99 -18.82
C ILE A 80 1.09 4.18 -19.42
N THR A 81 -0.14 3.95 -19.87
CA THR A 81 -0.97 4.99 -20.51
C THR A 81 -1.54 6.02 -19.54
N SER A 82 -1.63 5.70 -18.25
CA SER A 82 -2.26 6.56 -17.26
C SER A 82 -1.30 7.16 -16.23
N ASN A 83 0.01 6.85 -16.30
CA ASN A 83 1.01 7.34 -15.34
C ASN A 83 0.69 6.96 -13.88
N ARG A 84 0.07 5.80 -13.69
CA ARG A 84 -0.40 5.29 -12.40
C ARG A 84 0.12 3.88 -12.13
N SER A 85 0.30 3.59 -10.85
CA SER A 85 0.51 2.24 -10.34
C SER A 85 -0.59 1.89 -9.35
N THR A 86 -1.04 0.65 -9.38
CA THR A 86 -2.03 0.11 -8.48
C THR A 86 -1.36 -0.98 -7.65
N ILE A 87 -1.44 -0.81 -6.34
CA ILE A 87 -1.04 -1.79 -5.34
C ILE A 87 -2.26 -2.63 -5.04
N TYR A 88 -2.10 -3.95 -5.13
CA TYR A 88 -3.09 -4.92 -4.74
C TYR A 88 -2.64 -5.59 -3.44
N LEU A 89 -3.60 -5.84 -2.55
CA LEU A 89 -3.41 -6.57 -1.30
C LEU A 89 -4.07 -7.93 -1.42
N ASP A 90 -3.30 -8.98 -1.13
CA ASP A 90 -3.78 -10.33 -0.90
C ASP A 90 -3.64 -10.66 0.58
N ARG A 91 -4.77 -10.95 1.24
CA ARG A 91 -4.85 -10.99 2.70
C ARG A 91 -4.19 -12.24 3.28
N ASP A 92 -4.27 -13.37 2.58
CA ASP A 92 -3.76 -14.64 3.10
C ASP A 92 -2.33 -14.94 2.66
N GLY A 93 -1.79 -14.12 1.76
CA GLY A 93 -0.42 -14.26 1.26
C GLY A 93 -0.24 -15.49 0.38
N LYS A 94 -1.31 -16.02 -0.21
CA LYS A 94 -1.19 -17.23 -1.01
C LYS A 94 -1.89 -17.03 -2.33
N ASN A 95 -1.23 -17.44 -3.40
CA ASN A 95 -1.75 -17.43 -4.76
C ASN A 95 -2.91 -18.44 -4.99
N ASN A 96 -3.80 -18.66 -4.01
CA ASN A 96 -4.92 -19.59 -4.05
C ASN A 96 -6.29 -18.96 -3.73
N ASP A 97 -6.66 -18.82 -2.45
CA ASP A 97 -8.06 -18.75 -2.00
C ASP A 97 -8.59 -17.31 -1.91
N TYR A 98 -7.71 -16.32 -1.84
CA TYR A 98 -8.06 -14.92 -1.94
C TYR A 98 -7.58 -14.34 -3.27
N THR A 99 -8.44 -13.54 -3.89
CA THR A 99 -8.06 -12.75 -5.04
C THR A 99 -7.47 -11.45 -4.54
N SER A 100 -6.22 -11.15 -4.91
CA SER A 100 -5.61 -9.84 -4.67
C SER A 100 -6.61 -8.72 -5.00
N THR A 101 -6.95 -7.89 -4.03
CA THR A 101 -7.92 -6.81 -4.17
C THR A 101 -7.18 -5.50 -4.41
N LYS A 102 -7.69 -4.62 -5.28
CA LYS A 102 -7.12 -3.29 -5.45
C LYS A 102 -7.13 -2.60 -4.09
N PHE A 103 -5.98 -2.05 -3.70
CA PHE A 103 -5.82 -1.47 -2.37
C PHE A 103 -5.50 0.02 -2.47
N ILE A 104 -4.43 0.36 -3.19
CA ILE A 104 -3.97 1.75 -3.33
C ILE A 104 -3.70 2.07 -4.79
N GLU A 105 -4.20 3.19 -5.28
CA GLU A 105 -3.79 3.77 -6.56
C GLU A 105 -2.84 4.95 -6.34
N LEU A 106 -1.62 4.86 -6.87
CA LEU A 106 -0.63 5.94 -6.84
C LEU A 106 -0.75 6.79 -8.11
N ASN A 107 -1.20 8.03 -7.94
CA ASN A 107 -1.57 8.97 -8.99
C ASN A 107 -0.47 10.03 -9.28
N SER A 108 0.80 9.66 -9.13
CA SER A 108 1.92 10.62 -9.05
C SER A 108 3.00 10.41 -10.12
N ASN A 109 2.62 10.18 -11.38
CA ASN A 109 3.55 9.78 -12.44
C ASN A 109 4.32 8.49 -12.13
N MET A 110 3.68 7.59 -11.38
CA MET A 110 4.18 6.27 -11.03
C MET A 110 3.96 5.34 -12.23
N LYS A 111 4.74 5.53 -13.29
CA LYS A 111 4.77 4.60 -14.43
C LYS A 111 5.91 3.61 -14.23
N ASN A 112 5.71 2.36 -14.64
CA ASN A 112 6.71 1.30 -14.55
C ASN A 112 7.21 1.01 -13.12
N LEU A 113 6.44 1.34 -12.08
CA LEU A 113 6.75 0.89 -10.73
C LEU A 113 6.66 -0.64 -10.70
N SER A 114 7.76 -1.28 -10.31
CA SER A 114 7.77 -2.71 -9.98
C SER A 114 7.40 -2.91 -8.49
N VAL A 115 7.12 -4.16 -8.12
CA VAL A 115 6.88 -4.49 -6.71
C VAL A 115 8.16 -4.32 -5.88
N GLU A 116 9.31 -4.62 -6.46
CA GLU A 116 10.62 -4.45 -5.84
C GLU A 116 10.97 -2.97 -5.60
N ASP A 117 10.61 -2.08 -6.53
CA ASP A 117 10.77 -0.64 -6.34
C ASP A 117 9.94 -0.16 -5.13
N LEU A 118 8.68 -0.60 -5.06
CA LEU A 118 7.75 -0.25 -3.98
C LEU A 118 8.24 -0.74 -2.62
N PHE A 119 8.84 -1.92 -2.54
CA PHE A 119 9.30 -2.49 -1.26
C PHE A 119 10.34 -1.65 -0.54
N ASN A 120 11.11 -0.81 -1.26
CA ASN A 120 12.02 0.15 -0.62
C ASN A 120 11.28 1.32 0.06
N ASN A 121 9.99 1.45 -0.17
CA ASN A 121 9.12 2.48 0.36
C ASN A 121 8.01 1.91 1.24
N VAL A 122 8.07 0.62 1.60
CA VAL A 122 7.10 -0.03 2.49
C VAL A 122 7.76 -0.29 3.85
N ILE A 123 7.04 0.04 4.92
CA ILE A 123 7.45 -0.28 6.30
C ILE A 123 6.63 -1.47 6.80
N ILE A 124 7.34 -2.48 7.32
CA ILE A 124 6.80 -3.61 8.06
C ILE A 124 7.79 -3.92 9.19
N ILE A 125 7.58 -3.34 10.38
CA ILE A 125 8.50 -3.48 11.54
C ILE A 125 7.88 -4.26 12.71
#